data_AF-A0A0Q4VBT4-F1
#
_entry.id   AF-A0A0Q4VBT4-F1
#
_cell.length_a   1.000
_cell.length_b   1.000
_cell.length_c   1.000
_cell.angle_alpha   90.00
_cell.angle_beta   90.00
_cell.angle_gamma   90.00
#
_symmetry.space_group_name_H-M   'P 1'
#
loop_
_entity.id
_entity.type
_entity.pdbx_description
1 polymer ?
#
loop_
_entity_poly.entity_id
_entity_poly.type
_entity_poly.pdbx_seq_one_letter_code
_entity_poly.pdbx_strand_id
1 'polypeptide(L)'
;MARRRRDRWLPDEAVSLPREARGELVADVVPPAPVRAWIRTHDGQERRVNASAIAASSDAVLIEWGRGQAATAAWVWRAAVKHRTEIPATS
;
A
#
# COMPACT_ATOMS: atom_id res chain seq x y z
N MET A 1 -12.65 25.54 -16.12
CA MET A 1 -13.52 24.43 -16.60
C MET A 1 -13.22 23.20 -15.77
N ALA A 2 -14.07 22.89 -14.79
CA ALA A 2 -13.87 21.77 -13.88
C ALA A 2 -14.24 20.46 -14.58
N ARG A 3 -13.25 19.57 -14.77
CA ARG A 3 -13.50 18.22 -15.28
C ARG A 3 -14.08 17.41 -14.14
N ARG A 4 -15.42 17.30 -14.09
CA ARG A 4 -16.15 16.44 -13.16
C ARG A 4 -15.82 14.98 -13.53
N ARG A 5 -14.77 14.41 -12.93
CA ARG A 5 -14.50 12.97 -13.02
C ARG A 5 -15.65 12.26 -12.29
N ARG A 6 -16.51 11.63 -13.09
CA ARG A 6 -17.62 10.78 -12.67
C ARG A 6 -17.14 9.76 -11.64
N ASP A 7 -18.00 9.52 -10.66
CA ASP A 7 -17.90 8.57 -9.55
C ASP A 7 -17.61 7.13 -10.00
N ARG A 8 -16.37 6.88 -10.40
CA ARG A 8 -15.78 5.56 -10.40
C ARG A 8 -14.71 5.61 -9.33
N TRP A 9 -14.94 4.90 -8.22
CA TRP A 9 -13.88 4.53 -7.27
C TRP A 9 -12.86 3.68 -8.03
N LEU A 10 -12.06 4.30 -8.89
CA LEU A 10 -10.77 3.78 -9.27
C LEU A 10 -9.92 4.02 -8.03
N PRO A 11 -9.36 2.98 -7.38
CA PRO A 11 -8.34 3.20 -6.38
C PRO A 11 -7.31 4.12 -7.06
N ASP A 12 -7.11 5.28 -6.45
CA ASP A 12 -6.11 6.25 -6.88
C ASP A 12 -4.81 5.47 -7.04
N GLU A 13 -4.45 5.15 -8.28
CA GLU A 13 -3.48 4.08 -8.54
C GLU A 13 -2.16 4.57 -7.95
N ALA A 14 -1.68 3.84 -6.95
CA ALA A 14 -0.49 4.27 -6.24
C ALA A 14 0.70 4.07 -7.16
N VAL A 15 1.58 5.07 -7.18
CA VAL A 15 2.88 4.93 -7.84
C VAL A 15 3.67 3.90 -7.05
N SER A 16 3.83 2.72 -7.64
CA SER A 16 4.61 1.62 -7.09
C SER A 16 6.09 1.82 -7.37
N LEU A 17 6.94 1.46 -6.42
CA LEU A 17 8.38 1.52 -6.62
C LEU A 17 8.83 0.62 -7.78
N PRO A 18 9.76 1.11 -8.61
CA PRO A 18 10.33 0.32 -9.69
C PRO A 18 11.17 -0.83 -9.11
N ARG A 19 11.46 -1.86 -9.93
CA ARG A 19 12.03 -3.12 -9.44
C ARG A 19 13.39 -2.92 -8.77
N GLU A 20 14.21 -2.06 -9.35
CA GLU A 20 15.54 -1.67 -8.88
C GLU A 20 15.52 -1.01 -7.49
N ALA A 21 14.42 -0.37 -7.11
CA ALA A 21 14.25 0.29 -5.82
C ALA A 21 13.75 -0.67 -4.72
N ARG A 22 13.37 -1.91 -5.08
CA ARG A 22 12.84 -2.89 -4.12
C ARG A 22 13.94 -3.58 -3.34
N GLY A 23 15.20 -3.57 -3.79
CA GLY A 23 16.24 -4.42 -3.21
C GLY A 23 16.15 -5.86 -3.74
N GLU A 24 17.23 -6.63 -3.52
CA GLU A 24 17.44 -7.91 -4.22
C GLU A 24 16.67 -9.09 -3.60
N LEU A 25 16.56 -9.12 -2.28
CA LEU A 25 15.89 -10.21 -1.56
C LEU A 25 14.46 -9.82 -1.19
N VAL A 26 13.49 -10.41 -1.89
CA VAL A 26 12.06 -10.27 -1.60
C VAL A 26 11.58 -11.56 -0.91
N ALA A 27 10.94 -11.40 0.25
CA ALA A 27 10.31 -12.48 0.99
C ALA A 27 8.82 -12.20 1.16
N ASP A 28 8.00 -13.25 1.02
CA ASP A 28 6.58 -13.16 1.31
C ASP A 28 6.33 -12.99 2.82
N VAL A 29 5.32 -12.20 3.17
CA VAL A 29 4.89 -11.97 4.55
C VAL A 29 3.63 -12.79 4.79
N VAL A 30 3.79 -13.93 5.45
CA VAL A 30 2.69 -14.87 5.74
C VAL A 30 2.64 -15.13 7.26
N PRO A 31 1.51 -14.84 7.93
CA PRO A 31 0.30 -14.20 7.40
C PRO A 31 0.55 -12.72 7.04
N PRO A 32 -0.26 -12.10 6.16
CA PRO A 32 -0.17 -10.68 5.86
C PRO A 32 -0.20 -9.83 7.14
N ALA A 33 0.75 -8.92 7.29
CA ALA A 33 0.90 -8.13 8.51
C ALA A 33 0.12 -6.80 8.40
N PRO A 34 -0.75 -6.44 9.35
CA PRO A 34 -1.45 -5.16 9.31
C PRO A 34 -0.48 -3.99 9.47
N VAL A 35 -0.56 -3.05 8.52
CA VAL A 35 0.31 -1.87 8.47
C VAL A 35 -0.48 -0.61 8.14
N ARG A 36 0.16 0.52 8.41
CA ARG A 36 -0.25 1.82 7.91
C ARG A 36 0.88 2.37 7.06
N ALA A 37 0.58 2.71 5.82
CA ALA A 37 1.57 3.12 4.84
C ALA A 37 1.22 4.47 4.22
N TRP A 38 2.25 5.23 3.87
CA TRP A 38 2.12 6.37 2.97
C TRP A 38 2.31 5.91 1.53
N ILE A 39 1.37 6.26 0.67
CA ILE A 39 1.42 6.06 -0.78
C ILE A 39 1.46 7.41 -1.47
N ARG A 40 2.04 7.44 -2.68
CA ARG A 40 1.92 8.57 -3.59
C ARG A 40 1.01 8.21 -4.74
N THR A 41 0.05 9.06 -5.06
CA THR A 41 -0.84 8.86 -6.20
C THR A 41 -0.20 9.36 -7.49
N HIS A 42 -0.71 8.96 -8.65
CA HIS A 42 -0.26 9.49 -9.94
C HIS A 42 -0.45 11.01 -10.07
N ASP A 43 -1.43 11.58 -9.37
CA ASP A 43 -1.64 13.05 -9.28
C ASP A 43 -0.63 13.73 -8.34
N GLY A 44 0.35 12.97 -7.83
CA GLY A 44 1.46 13.47 -7.01
C GLY A 44 1.10 13.70 -5.54
N GLN A 45 -0.11 13.35 -5.10
CA GLN A 45 -0.56 13.54 -3.72
C GLN A 45 -0.07 12.40 -2.82
N GLU A 46 0.33 12.74 -1.59
CA GLU A 46 0.66 11.75 -0.56
C GLU A 46 -0.56 11.42 0.28
N ARG A 47 -0.84 10.13 0.46
CA ARG A 47 -2.00 9.64 1.21
C ARG A 47 -1.61 8.52 2.15
N ARG A 48 -2.23 8.49 3.32
CA ARG A 48 -2.05 7.43 4.30
C ARG A 48 -3.16 6.39 4.16
N VAL A 49 -2.79 5.13 4.00
CA VAL A 49 -3.71 4.01 3.85
C VAL A 49 -3.52 2.98 4.97
N ASN A 50 -4.61 2.33 5.36
CA ASN A 50 -4.56 1.11 6.15
C ASN A 50 -4.45 -0.06 5.18
N ALA A 51 -3.41 -0.87 5.33
CA ALA A 51 -3.03 -1.91 4.38
C ALA A 51 -2.54 -3.17 5.11
N SER A 52 -2.30 -4.23 4.33
CA SER A 52 -1.59 -5.42 4.78
C SER A 52 -0.28 -5.53 4.01
N ALA A 53 0.83 -5.75 4.72
CA ALA A 53 2.09 -6.09 4.09
C ALA A 53 2.05 -7.58 3.68
N ILE A 54 2.24 -7.84 2.39
CA ILE A 54 2.16 -9.18 1.79
C ILE A 54 3.52 -9.69 1.29
N ALA A 55 4.46 -8.79 1.01
CA ALA A 55 5.86 -9.12 0.77
C ALA A 55 6.75 -7.99 1.25
N ALA A 56 8.01 -8.28 1.56
CA ALA A 56 8.97 -7.31 2.02
C ALA A 56 10.38 -7.65 1.56
N SER A 57 11.20 -6.60 1.46
CA SER A 57 12.62 -6.68 1.18
C SER A 57 13.38 -5.78 2.16
N SER A 58 14.71 -5.66 1.99
CA SER A 58 15.52 -4.71 2.75
C SER A 58 14.97 -3.28 2.66
N ASP A 59 14.63 -2.83 1.45
CA ASP A 59 14.38 -1.41 1.16
C ASP A 59 12.89 -1.08 0.99
N ALA A 60 12.07 -2.07 0.64
CA ALA A 60 10.68 -1.86 0.26
C ALA A 60 9.72 -2.90 0.86
N VAL A 61 8.44 -2.56 0.85
CA VAL A 61 7.35 -3.42 1.29
C VAL A 61 6.25 -3.37 0.26
N LEU A 62 5.77 -4.54 -0.17
CA LEU A 62 4.56 -4.69 -0.96
C LEU A 62 3.38 -4.66 0.00
N ILE A 63 2.57 -3.62 -0.15
CA ILE A 63 1.35 -3.45 0.63
C ILE A 63 0.15 -3.69 -0.28
N GLU A 64 -0.90 -4.26 0.29
CA GLU A 64 -2.22 -4.39 -0.33
C GLU A 64 -3.26 -3.65 0.52
N TRP A 65 -4.13 -2.86 -0.12
CA TRP A 65 -5.24 -2.18 0.55
C TRP A 65 -6.49 -2.17 -0.33
N GLY A 66 -7.63 -1.82 0.29
CA GLY A 66 -8.94 -1.94 -0.34
C GLY A 66 -9.63 -3.24 0.07
N ARG A 67 -10.74 -3.57 -0.60
CA ARG A 67 -11.52 -4.80 -0.33
C ARG A 67 -12.07 -5.36 -1.64
N GLY A 68 -12.12 -6.69 -1.73
CA GLY A 68 -12.70 -7.41 -2.87
C GLY A 68 -12.01 -7.09 -4.20
N GLN A 69 -12.81 -6.89 -5.25
CA GLN A 69 -12.32 -6.60 -6.61
C GLN A 69 -11.62 -5.23 -6.76
N ALA A 70 -11.67 -4.38 -5.73
CA ALA A 70 -10.98 -3.09 -5.70
C ALA A 70 -9.70 -3.12 -4.84
N ALA A 71 -9.25 -4.30 -4.42
CA ALA A 71 -7.94 -4.44 -3.78
C ALA A 71 -6.84 -3.99 -4.74
N THR A 72 -5.90 -3.20 -4.25
CA THR A 72 -4.75 -2.71 -5.00
C THR A 72 -3.50 -2.98 -4.19
N ALA A 73 -2.41 -3.29 -4.89
CA ALA A 73 -1.12 -3.50 -4.28
C ALA A 73 -0.05 -2.59 -4.89
N ALA A 74 0.88 -2.12 -4.07
CA ALA A 74 2.01 -1.30 -4.50
C ALA A 74 3.22 -1.52 -3.61
N TRP A 75 4.41 -1.43 -4.21
CA TRP A 75 5.66 -1.37 -3.48
C TRP A 75 5.89 0.04 -2.97
N VAL A 76 6.16 0.17 -1.68
CA VAL A 76 6.49 1.43 -1.03
C VAL A 76 7.80 1.31 -0.26
N TRP A 77 8.47 2.43 -0.01
CA TRP A 77 9.68 2.44 0.81
C TRP A 77 9.38 1.89 2.20
N ARG A 78 10.26 1.06 2.75
CA ARG A 78 10.12 0.51 4.10
C ARG A 78 9.94 1.60 5.15
N ALA A 79 10.61 2.74 4.98
CA ALA A 79 10.47 3.91 5.86
C ALA A 79 9.06 4.53 5.88
N ALA A 80 8.28 4.35 4.80
CA ALA A 80 6.91 4.85 4.66
C ALA A 80 5.87 3.94 5.36
N VAL A 81 6.29 2.78 5.86
CA VAL A 81 5.42 1.78 6.49
C VAL A 81 5.60 1.77 8.00
N LYS A 82 4.49 1.72 8.73
CA LYS A 82 4.46 1.52 10.18
C LYS A 82 3.56 0.33 10.50
N HIS A 83 4.03 -0.57 11.35
CA HIS A 83 3.18 -1.64 11.87
C HIS A 83 1.98 -1.04 12.59
N ARG A 84 0.83 -1.67 12.40
CA ARG A 84 -0.38 -1.35 13.13
C ARG A 84 -0.70 -2.54 14.01
N THR A 85 -0.63 -2.35 15.32
CA THR A 85 -1.20 -3.30 16.26
C THR A 85 -2.71 -3.23 16.10
N GLU A 86 -3.31 -4.24 15.47
CA GLU A 86 -4.75 -4.43 15.60
C GLU A 86 -4.98 -4.92 17.02
N ILE A 87 -5.54 -4.05 17.86
CA ILE A 87 -6.10 -4.51 19.12
C ILE A 87 -7.31 -5.34 18.69
N PRO A 88 -7.32 -6.68 18.91
CA PRO A 88 -8.50 -7.47 18.59
C PRO A 88 -9.67 -6.86 19.36
N ALA A 89 -10.76 -6.55 18.64
CA ALA A 89 -11.97 -6.09 19.28
C ALA A 89 -12.41 -7.20 20.24
N THR A 90 -12.24 -6.98 21.54
CA THR A 90 -12.76 -7.87 22.58
C THR A 90 -14.27 -7.97 22.37
N SER A 91 -14.74 -9.20 22.19
CA SER A 91 -16.15 -9.58 21.97
C SER A 91 -17.11 -9.00 22.99
#